data_AF-A0A9D3UZP0-F1
#
_entry.id   AF-A0A9D3UZP0-F1
#
_cell.length_a   1.000
_cell.length_b   1.000
_cell.length_c   1.000
_cell.angle_alpha   90.00
_cell.angle_beta   90.00
_cell.angle_gamma   90.00
#
_symmetry.space_group_name_H-M   'P 1'
#
loop_
_entity.id
_entity.type
_entity.pdbx_description
1 polymer ?
#
loop_
_entity_poly.entity_id
_entity_poly.type
_entity_poly.pdbx_seq_one_letter_code
_entity_poly.pdbx_strand_id
1 'polypeptide(L)'
;MQCFLLPKALCRKLKGIMNKFWWTNNKTARGIYWSTWDFLCRPKCMGGMGFKNLGLFNKALLAKQVWRMFSKPDCLLSKVLKARYYPRSDIFTARIGSYPSFTWRSICSVRELIHEGLVWRVGNGD
;
A
#
# COMPACT_ATOMS: atom_id res chain seq x y z
N MET A 1 -2.18 1.75 -11.81
CA MET A 1 -2.47 2.37 -10.48
C MET A 1 -3.13 1.31 -9.62
N GLN A 2 -2.67 1.12 -8.37
CA GLN A 2 -3.34 0.20 -7.45
C GLN A 2 -4.27 0.99 -6.54
N CYS A 3 -5.57 0.75 -6.67
CA CYS A 3 -6.62 1.53 -6.02
C CYS A 3 -7.36 0.74 -4.92
N PHE A 4 -7.01 -0.52 -4.74
CA PHE A 4 -7.69 -1.45 -3.84
C PHE A 4 -6.74 -2.04 -2.80
N LEU A 5 -7.24 -2.18 -1.58
CA LEU A 5 -6.59 -2.95 -0.53
C LEU A 5 -6.82 -4.43 -0.81
N LEU A 6 -5.74 -5.18 -0.99
CA LEU A 6 -5.82 -6.60 -1.27
C LEU A 6 -6.25 -7.36 0.00
N PRO A 7 -7.17 -8.34 -0.12
CA PRO A 7 -7.50 -9.23 0.98
C PRO A 7 -6.25 -9.97 1.47
N LYS A 8 -6.08 -10.06 2.80
CA LYS A 8 -4.94 -10.76 3.42
C LYS A 8 -4.82 -12.22 2.94
N ALA A 9 -5.95 -12.89 2.71
CA ALA A 9 -6.00 -14.24 2.18
C ALA A 9 -5.38 -14.34 0.78
N LEU A 10 -5.68 -13.39 -0.12
CA LEU A 10 -5.09 -13.32 -1.46
C LEU A 10 -3.59 -13.09 -1.38
N CYS A 11 -3.14 -12.15 -0.55
CA CYS A 11 -1.71 -11.92 -0.34
C CYS A 11 -0.99 -13.18 0.18
N ARG A 12 -1.61 -13.95 1.08
CA ARG A 12 -1.07 -15.21 1.59
C ARG A 12 -0.98 -16.28 0.50
N LYS A 13 -2.01 -16.40 -0.35
CA LYS A 13 -2.02 -17.33 -1.48
C LYS A 13 -0.92 -17.00 -2.49
N LEU A 14 -0.78 -15.72 -2.86
CA LEU A 14 0.28 -15.25 -3.75
C LEU A 14 1.68 -15.46 -3.16
N LYS A 15 1.87 -15.12 -1.88
CA LYS A 15 3.10 -15.43 -1.14
C LYS A 15 3.43 -16.92 -1.22
N GLY A 16 2.44 -17.80 -1.06
CA GLY A 16 2.64 -19.25 -1.20
C GLY A 16 3.12 -19.67 -2.59
N ILE A 17 2.53 -19.11 -3.64
CA ILE A 17 2.94 -19.37 -5.04
C ILE A 17 4.38 -18.87 -5.26
N MET A 18 4.70 -17.66 -4.82
CA MET A 18 6.04 -17.07 -4.96
C MET A 18 7.10 -17.87 -4.18
N ASN A 19 6.77 -18.27 -2.95
CA ASN A 19 7.67 -19.05 -2.09
C ASN A 19 7.90 -20.45 -2.69
N LYS A 20 6.84 -21.10 -3.20
CA LYS A 20 6.97 -22.37 -3.91
C LYS A 20 7.82 -22.22 -5.15
N PHE A 21 7.55 -21.22 -6.00
CA PHE A 21 8.35 -20.95 -7.19
C PHE A 21 9.83 -20.74 -6.87
N TRP A 22 10.13 -19.99 -5.80
CA TRP A 22 11.50 -19.68 -5.41
C TRP A 22 12.29 -20.91 -4.94
N TRP A 23 11.66 -21.80 -4.16
CA TRP A 23 12.38 -22.94 -3.55
C TRP A 23 12.26 -24.25 -4.34
N THR A 24 11.32 -24.37 -5.27
CA THR A 24 11.07 -25.62 -6.00
C THR A 24 12.05 -25.79 -7.16
N ASN A 25 12.63 -26.98 -7.30
CA ASN A 25 13.41 -27.35 -8.47
C ASN A 25 12.50 -27.82 -9.61
N ASN A 26 12.71 -27.30 -10.82
CA ASN A 26 11.95 -27.65 -12.02
C ASN A 26 12.03 -29.13 -12.40
N LYS A 27 13.10 -29.85 -12.03
CA LYS A 27 13.29 -31.26 -12.40
C LYS A 27 12.54 -32.24 -11.49
N THR A 28 12.46 -31.94 -10.20
CA THR A 28 11.91 -32.87 -9.19
C THR A 28 10.60 -32.39 -8.59
N ALA A 29 10.15 -31.18 -8.93
CA ALA A 29 9.01 -30.48 -8.32
C ALA A 29 9.05 -30.44 -6.77
N ARG A 30 10.24 -30.65 -6.19
CA ARG A 30 10.53 -30.63 -4.75
C ARG A 30 11.60 -29.59 -4.48
N GLY A 31 11.59 -29.05 -3.26
CA GLY A 31 12.44 -27.94 -2.87
C GLY A 31 12.57 -27.85 -1.35
N ILE A 32 13.77 -27.49 -0.87
CA ILE A 32 14.02 -27.23 0.54
C ILE A 32 13.84 -25.72 0.78
N TYR A 33 13.05 -25.37 1.79
CA TYR A 33 12.82 -24.00 2.19
C TYR A 33 13.91 -23.57 3.17
N TRP A 34 15.02 -23.02 2.67
CA TRP A 34 16.17 -22.63 3.49
C TRP A 34 15.92 -21.41 4.37
N SER A 35 14.93 -20.59 4.03
CA SER A 35 14.58 -19.40 4.79
C SER A 35 13.11 -19.07 4.66
N THR A 36 12.55 -18.41 5.68
CA THR A 36 11.19 -17.88 5.62
C THR A 36 11.09 -16.76 4.60
N TRP A 37 9.94 -16.66 3.92
CA TRP A 37 9.68 -15.57 2.98
C TRP A 37 9.75 -14.18 3.63
N ASP A 38 9.36 -14.09 4.90
CA ASP A 38 9.38 -12.81 5.63
C ASP A 38 10.81 -12.35 5.92
N PHE A 39 11.75 -13.28 6.13
CA PHE A 39 13.19 -12.97 6.18
C PHE A 39 13.72 -12.51 4.82
N LEU A 40 13.35 -13.21 3.73
CA LEU A 40 13.75 -12.82 2.37
C LEU A 40 13.27 -11.41 1.99
N CYS A 41 12.14 -10.97 2.56
CA CYS A 41 11.61 -9.63 2.34
C CYS A 41 12.41 -8.50 3.01
N ARG A 42 13.32 -8.82 3.95
CA ARG A 42 14.15 -7.81 4.59
C ARG A 42 15.11 -7.17 3.58
N PRO A 43 15.52 -5.91 3.79
CA PRO A 43 16.56 -5.27 2.98
C PRO A 43 17.86 -6.08 2.96
N LYS A 44 18.64 -5.94 1.88
CA LYS A 44 19.95 -6.61 1.74
C LYS A 44 20.93 -6.21 2.85
N CYS A 45 20.91 -4.95 3.29
CA CYS A 45 21.71 -4.48 4.41
C CYS A 45 21.36 -5.13 5.76
N MET A 46 20.19 -5.78 5.87
CA MET A 46 19.75 -6.54 7.04
C MET A 46 19.83 -8.07 6.81
N GLY A 47 20.59 -8.52 5.81
CA GLY A 47 20.78 -9.94 5.49
C GLY A 47 19.64 -10.59 4.71
N GLY A 48 18.59 -9.84 4.32
CA GLY A 48 17.53 -10.35 3.45
C GLY A 48 17.87 -10.25 1.97
N MET A 49 16.89 -10.53 1.10
CA MET A 49 17.04 -10.41 -0.36
C MET A 49 16.34 -9.18 -0.96
N GLY A 50 15.62 -8.41 -0.14
CA GLY A 50 14.88 -7.22 -0.57
C GLY A 50 13.57 -7.55 -1.29
N PHE A 51 13.05 -8.77 -1.13
CA PHE A 51 11.75 -9.13 -1.68
C PHE A 51 10.63 -8.26 -1.09
N LYS A 52 9.54 -8.09 -1.84
CA LYS A 52 8.43 -7.26 -1.38
C LYS A 52 7.42 -8.10 -0.62
N ASN A 53 7.12 -7.71 0.61
CA ASN A 53 5.93 -8.18 1.29
C ASN A 53 4.71 -7.58 0.57
N LEU A 54 3.91 -8.41 -0.11
CA LEU A 54 2.80 -7.96 -0.94
C LEU A 54 1.77 -7.10 -0.20
N GLY A 55 1.49 -7.41 1.07
CA GLY A 55 0.55 -6.65 1.87
C GLY A 55 1.07 -5.24 2.18
N LEU A 56 2.33 -5.15 2.63
CA LEU A 56 2.98 -3.86 2.88
C LEU A 56 3.16 -3.05 1.59
N PHE A 57 3.55 -3.72 0.51
CA PHE A 57 3.73 -3.09 -0.79
C PHE A 57 2.41 -2.54 -1.34
N ASN A 58 1.32 -3.30 -1.22
CA ASN A 58 -0.02 -2.82 -1.59
C ASN A 58 -0.43 -1.59 -0.78
N LYS A 59 -0.23 -1.61 0.55
CA LYS A 59 -0.48 -0.44 1.40
C LYS A 59 0.35 0.76 0.97
N ALA A 60 1.64 0.58 0.67
CA ALA A 60 2.51 1.65 0.21
C ALA A 60 2.04 2.25 -1.13
N LEU A 61 1.58 1.42 -2.07
CA LEU A 61 1.03 1.89 -3.35
C LEU A 61 -0.28 2.68 -3.17
N LEU A 62 -1.13 2.29 -2.22
CA LEU A 62 -2.32 3.06 -1.87
C LEU A 62 -1.97 4.37 -1.17
N ALA A 63 -1.00 4.35 -0.24
CA ALA A 63 -0.51 5.52 0.46
C ALA A 63 0.07 6.55 -0.53
N LYS A 64 0.74 6.08 -1.59
CA LYS A 64 1.17 6.91 -2.73
C LYS A 64 -0.01 7.61 -3.44
N GLN A 65 -1.19 6.99 -3.51
CA GLN A 65 -2.38 7.64 -4.06
C GLN A 65 -2.92 8.72 -3.12
N VAL A 66 -3.00 8.44 -1.82
CA VAL A 66 -3.38 9.44 -0.79
C VAL A 66 -2.44 10.66 -0.89
N TRP A 67 -1.13 10.42 -0.93
CA TRP A 67 -0.13 11.48 -1.09
C TRP A 67 -0.31 12.28 -2.37
N ARG A 68 -0.65 11.62 -3.48
CA ARG A 68 -0.93 12.30 -4.75
C ARG A 68 -2.20 13.16 -4.66
N MET A 69 -3.23 12.68 -3.97
CA MET A 69 -4.47 13.45 -3.77
C MET A 69 -4.23 14.70 -2.95
N PHE A 70 -3.36 14.60 -1.94
CA PHE A 70 -2.93 15.71 -1.11
C PHE A 70 -2.03 16.70 -1.88
N SER A 71 -0.98 16.21 -2.55
CA SER A 71 0.03 17.05 -3.21
C SER A 71 -0.43 17.65 -4.54
N LYS A 72 -1.41 17.03 -5.22
CA LYS A 72 -1.94 17.46 -6.52
C LYS A 72 -3.46 17.54 -6.45
N PRO A 73 -4.03 18.54 -5.76
CA PRO A 73 -5.46 18.68 -5.58
C PRO A 73 -6.20 18.93 -6.91
N ASP A 74 -5.52 19.50 -7.90
CA ASP A 74 -6.13 19.84 -9.19
C ASP A 74 -6.22 18.71 -10.21
N CYS A 75 -5.57 17.57 -9.96
CA CYS A 75 -5.69 16.45 -10.88
C CYS A 75 -7.09 15.84 -10.83
N LEU A 76 -7.54 15.27 -11.96
CA LEU A 76 -8.90 14.76 -12.12
C LEU A 76 -9.31 13.79 -11.01
N LEU A 77 -8.41 12.88 -10.63
CA LEU A 77 -8.65 11.91 -9.56
C LEU A 77 -8.99 12.60 -8.23
N SER A 78 -8.20 13.60 -7.84
CA SER A 78 -8.39 14.37 -6.61
C SER A 78 -9.70 15.14 -6.64
N LYS A 79 -10.01 15.80 -7.76
CA LYS A 79 -11.26 16.56 -7.94
C LYS A 79 -12.50 15.67 -7.83
N VAL A 80 -12.51 14.53 -8.53
CA VAL A 80 -13.63 13.58 -8.52
C VAL A 80 -13.84 12.98 -7.13
N LEU A 81 -12.76 12.54 -6.46
CA LEU A 81 -12.87 11.95 -5.12
C LEU A 81 -13.25 12.99 -4.06
N LYS A 82 -12.72 14.21 -4.14
CA LYS A 82 -13.10 15.32 -3.26
C LYS A 82 -14.58 15.65 -3.41
N ALA A 83 -15.05 15.87 -4.64
CA ALA A 83 -16.45 16.19 -4.91
C ALA A 83 -17.41 15.12 -4.38
N ARG A 84 -17.03 13.84 -4.49
CA ARG A 84 -17.88 12.71 -4.08
C ARG A 84 -17.86 12.43 -2.58
N TYR A 85 -16.70 12.46 -1.94
CA TYR A 85 -16.53 11.92 -0.58
C TYR A 85 -16.21 12.97 0.48
N TYR A 86 -15.59 14.09 0.12
CA TYR A 86 -15.17 15.12 1.07
C TYR A 86 -15.22 16.53 0.45
N PRO A 87 -16.40 16.99 -0.04
CA PRO A 87 -16.49 18.22 -0.82
C PRO A 87 -16.11 19.48 -0.03
N ARG A 88 -16.37 19.47 1.28
CA ARG A 88 -16.16 20.61 2.20
C ARG A 88 -15.07 20.37 3.23
N SER A 89 -14.31 19.28 3.10
CA SER A 89 -13.26 18.93 4.06
C SER A 89 -11.97 18.55 3.33
N ASP A 90 -10.99 18.08 4.09
CA ASP A 90 -9.74 17.60 3.57
C ASP A 90 -9.70 16.05 3.55
N ILE A 91 -8.78 15.48 2.79
CA ILE A 91 -8.59 14.04 2.71
C ILE A 91 -8.37 13.43 4.09
N PHE A 92 -7.58 14.07 4.96
CA PHE A 92 -7.24 13.59 6.31
C PHE A 92 -8.42 13.61 7.29
N THR A 93 -9.37 14.52 7.11
CA THR A 93 -10.55 14.64 7.98
C THR A 93 -11.79 13.95 7.42
N ALA A 94 -11.72 13.47 6.18
CA ALA A 94 -12.84 12.83 5.50
C ALA A 94 -13.36 11.60 6.25
N ARG A 95 -14.68 11.40 6.29
CA ARG A 95 -15.28 10.19 6.86
C ARG A 95 -15.50 9.14 5.76
N ILE A 96 -15.50 7.88 6.15
CA ILE A 96 -15.82 6.78 5.22
C ILE A 96 -17.27 6.91 4.71
N GLY A 97 -18.21 7.31 5.58
CA GLY A 97 -19.64 7.44 5.25
C GLY A 97 -20.36 6.09 5.18
N SER A 98 -21.66 6.13 4.89
CA SER A 98 -22.53 4.93 4.95
C SER A 98 -22.48 4.06 3.70
N TYR A 99 -22.27 4.66 2.51
CA TYR A 99 -22.18 3.94 1.23
C TYR A 99 -20.87 4.22 0.47
N PRO A 100 -19.71 3.88 1.05
CA PRO A 100 -18.42 4.07 0.41
C PRO A 100 -18.16 3.03 -0.69
N SER A 101 -17.58 3.47 -1.81
CA SER A 101 -16.97 2.54 -2.77
C SER A 101 -15.83 1.76 -2.13
N PHE A 102 -15.52 0.59 -2.70
CA PHE A 102 -14.39 -0.21 -2.23
C PHE A 102 -13.05 0.53 -2.37
N THR A 103 -12.89 1.32 -3.43
CA THR A 103 -11.75 2.22 -3.61
C THR A 103 -11.64 3.21 -2.46
N TRP A 104 -12.73 3.88 -2.08
CA TRP A 104 -12.73 4.87 -1.02
C TRP A 104 -12.39 4.26 0.35
N ARG A 105 -12.96 3.09 0.67
CA ARG A 105 -12.57 2.35 1.89
C ARG A 105 -11.08 2.00 1.90
N SER A 106 -10.55 1.56 0.75
CA SER A 106 -9.14 1.21 0.61
C SER A 106 -8.22 2.41 0.83
N ILE A 107 -8.57 3.57 0.25
CA ILE A 107 -7.84 4.84 0.42
C ILE A 107 -7.88 5.28 1.88
N CYS A 108 -9.07 5.29 2.52
CA CYS A 108 -9.20 5.66 3.93
C CYS A 108 -8.38 4.74 4.85
N SER A 109 -8.30 3.44 4.54
CA SER A 109 -7.59 2.47 5.38
C SER A 109 -6.08 2.69 5.50
N VAL A 110 -5.47 3.42 4.57
CA VAL A 110 -4.01 3.71 4.55
C VAL A 110 -3.70 5.18 4.80
N ARG A 111 -4.73 6.00 4.99
CA ARG A 111 -4.58 7.44 5.13
C ARG A 111 -3.84 7.82 6.42
N GLU A 112 -4.17 7.15 7.51
CA GLU A 112 -3.53 7.37 8.81
C GLU A 112 -2.01 7.13 8.76
N LEU A 113 -1.58 6.14 7.96
CA LEU A 113 -0.15 5.88 7.72
C LEU A 113 0.57 7.09 7.11
N ILE A 114 -0.09 7.84 6.22
CA ILE A 114 0.48 9.07 5.68
C ILE A 114 0.49 10.15 6.76
N HIS A 115 -0.63 10.33 7.46
CA HIS A 115 -0.78 11.35 8.49
C HIS A 115 0.29 11.23 9.60
N GLU A 116 0.57 10.01 10.07
CA GLU A 116 1.64 9.72 11.04
C GLU A 116 3.04 10.10 10.54
N GLY A 117 3.27 10.04 9.22
CA GLY A 117 4.55 10.38 8.59
C GLY A 117 4.66 11.85 8.16
N LEU A 118 3.60 12.65 8.28
CA LEU A 118 3.64 14.07 7.96
C LEU A 118 4.37 14.84 9.06
N VAL A 119 5.31 15.68 8.65
CA VAL A 119 6.02 16.58 9.55
C VAL A 119 5.83 18.01 9.05
N TRP A 120 5.44 18.90 9.95
CA TRP A 120 5.45 20.33 9.67
C TRP A 120 6.88 20.83 9.59
N ARG A 121 7.22 21.48 8.47
CA ARG A 121 8.48 22.19 8.30
C ARG A 121 8.17 23.67 8.16
N VAL A 122 8.65 24.46 9.12
CA VAL A 122 8.54 25.92 9.06
C VAL A 122 9.39 26.41 7.89
N GLY A 123 8.78 27.16 6.98
CA GLY A 123 9.48 27.81 5.87
C GLY A 123 10.22 29.06 6.33
N ASN A 124 11.06 29.61 5.46
CA ASN A 124 11.84 30.81 5.69
C ASN A 124 11.04 32.12 5.53
N GLY A 125 9.77 32.05 5.11
CA GLY A 125 8.89 33.23 5.07
C GLY A 125 9.14 34.19 3.88
N ASP A 126 10.04 33.81 2.97
CA ASP A 126 10.28 34.50 1.69
C ASP A 126 9.30 34.04 0.59
#